data_AF-A0A2N7AR60-F1
#
_entry.id   AF-A0A2N7AR60-F1
#
_cell.length_a   1.000
_cell.length_b   1.000
_cell.length_c   1.000
_cell.angle_alpha   90.00
_cell.angle_beta   90.00
_cell.angle_gamma   90.00
#
_symmetry.space_group_name_H-M   'P 1'
#
loop_
_entity.id
_entity.type
_entity.pdbx_description
1 polymer ?
#
loop_
_entity_poly.entity_id
_entity_poly.type
_entity_poly.pdbx_seq_one_letter_code
_entity_poly.pdbx_strand_id
1 'polypeptide(L)' 'MDDTGIWLNQQVDELSQKQKEYKNRAFLVAMKKMVEEQSKRLEQLQGEVDGRLWNHEQW' A
#
# COMPACT_ATOMS: atom_id res chain seq x y z
N MET A 1 -5.77 -3.57 -3.82
CA MET A 1 -4.35 -3.20 -3.84
C MET A 1 -3.91 -3.28 -5.29
N ASP A 2 -3.25 -2.26 -5.82
CA ASP A 2 -2.73 -2.28 -7.20
C ASP A 2 -1.56 -3.27 -7.34
N ASP A 3 -1.24 -3.64 -8.59
CA ASP A 3 -0.20 -4.65 -8.88
C ASP A 3 1.16 -4.30 -8.26
N THR A 4 1.47 -2.99 -8.19
CA THR A 4 2.70 -2.48 -7.58
C THR A 4 2.70 -2.69 -6.07
N GLY A 5 1.59 -2.39 -5.39
CA GLY A 5 1.44 -2.63 -3.96
C GLY A 5 1.55 -4.11 -3.59
N ILE A 6 0.94 -4.99 -4.39
CA ILE A 6 1.03 -6.45 -4.20
C ILE A 6 2.48 -6.94 -4.34
N TRP A 7 3.15 -6.54 -5.43
CA TRP A 7 4.53 -6.90 -5.68
C TRP A 7 5.45 -6.43 -4.55
N LEU A 8 5.33 -5.17 -4.13
CA LEU A 8 6.16 -4.60 -3.08
C LEU A 8 5.94 -5.31 -1.73
N ASN A 9 4.68 -5.60 -1.39
CA ASN A 9 4.35 -6.32 -0.16
C ASN A 9 5.01 -7.71 -0.15
N GLN A 10 4.96 -8.44 -1.27
CA GLN A 10 5.61 -9.74 -1.40
C GLN A 10 7.14 -9.64 -1.25
N GLN A 11 7.78 -8.65 -1.89
CA GLN A 11 9.23 -8.46 -1.77
C GLN A 11 9.67 -8.14 -0.34
N VAL A 12 8.92 -7.28 0.37
CA VAL A 12 9.21 -6.94 1.76
C VAL A 12 9.02 -8.16 2.67
N ASP A 13 8.03 -9.00 2.41
CA ASP A 13 7.80 -10.25 3.15
C ASP A 13 8.97 -11.24 2.97
N GLU A 14 9.39 -11.48 1.73
CA GLU A 14 10.51 -12.36 1.41
C GLU A 14 11.83 -11.88 2.05
N LEU A 15 12.08 -10.57 2.03
CA LEU A 15 13.24 -9.97 2.69
C LEU A 15 13.17 -10.12 4.22
N SER A 16 11.98 -9.95 4.80
CA SER A 16 11.74 -10.10 6.24
C SER A 16 12.04 -11.52 6.72
N GLN A 17 11.60 -12.53 5.95
CA GLN A 17 11.85 -13.94 6.25
C GLN A 17 13.34 -14.31 6.18
N LYS A 18 14.10 -13.68 5.29
CA LYS A 18 15.55 -13.91 5.11
C LYS A 18 16.41 -13.12 6.12
N GLN A 19 15.84 -12.14 6.81
CA GLN A 19 16.58 -11.25 7.70
C GLN A 19 16.78 -11.86 9.10
N LYS A 20 18.03 -12.15 9.43
CA LYS A 20 18.45 -12.73 10.72
C LYS A 20 18.45 -11.71 11.85
N GLU A 21 18.81 -10.47 11.56
CA GLU A 21 18.85 -9.41 12.57
C GLU A 21 17.44 -8.93 12.91
N TYR A 22 17.09 -9.04 14.19
CA TYR A 22 15.77 -8.67 14.68
C TYR A 22 15.36 -7.25 14.30
N LYS A 23 16.25 -6.26 14.47
CA LYS A 23 15.95 -4.85 14.18
C LYS A 23 15.58 -4.64 12.72
N ASN A 24 16.35 -5.25 11.81
CA ASN A 24 16.12 -5.13 10.38
C ASN A 24 14.86 -5.88 9.95
N ARG A 25 14.56 -7.04 10.56
CA ARG A 25 13.30 -7.74 10.35
C ARG A 25 12.10 -6.93 10.82
N ALA A 26 12.19 -6.34 12.01
CA ALA A 26 11.14 -5.48 12.56
C ALA A 26 10.87 -4.25 11.67
N PHE A 27 11.93 -3.65 11.12
CA PHE A 27 11.82 -2.58 10.13
C PHE A 27 11.03 -3.03 8.89
N LEU A 28 11.36 -4.19 8.31
CA LEU A 28 10.66 -4.73 7.14
C LEU A 28 9.17 -5.03 7.45
N VAL A 29 8.86 -5.57 8.63
CA VAL A 29 7.48 -5.78 9.07
C VAL A 29 6.72 -4.44 9.19
N ALA A 30 7.36 -3.39 9.70
CA ALA A 30 6.73 -2.07 9.78
C ALA A 30 6.53 -1.46 8.38
N MET A 31 7.49 -1.67 7.46
CA MET A 31 7.38 -1.24 6.07
C MET A 31 6.19 -1.90 5.37
N LYS A 32 5.95 -3.20 5.59
CA LYS A 32 4.78 -3.91 5.04
C LYS A 32 3.45 -3.23 5.43
N LYS A 33 3.31 -2.86 6.71
CA LYS A 33 2.13 -2.12 7.19
C LYS A 33 1.98 -0.76 6.50
N MET A 34 3.09 -0.06 6.28
CA MET A 34 3.06 1.23 5.58
C MET A 34 2.59 1.06 4.13
N VAL A 35 3.05 0.03 3.42
CA VAL A 35 2.64 -0.26 2.04
C VAL A 35 1.15 -0.54 1.94
N GLU A 36 0.60 -1.32 2.89
CA GLU A 36 -0.85 -1.60 2.96
C GLU A 36 -1.67 -0.31 3.15
N GLU A 37 -1.24 0.58 4.05
CA GLU A 37 -1.90 1.86 4.27
C GLU A 37 -1.82 2.80 3.06
N GLN A 38 -0.68 2.82 2.34
CA GLN A 38 -0.56 3.63 1.12
C GLN A 38 -1.48 3.12 0.01
N SER A 39 -1.57 1.81 -0.19
CA SER A 39 -2.49 1.26 -1.19
C SER A 39 -3.95 1.55 -0.87
N LYS A 40 -4.34 1.48 0.42
CA LYS A 40 -5.68 1.88 0.85
C LYS A 40 -5.96 3.36 0.54
N ARG A 41 -5.01 4.25 0.79
CA ARG A 41 -5.15 5.69 0.48
C ARG A 41 -5.28 5.94 -1.02
N LEU A 42 -4.53 5.22 -1.84
CA LEU A 42 -4.64 5.32 -3.30
C LEU A 42 -6.03 4.91 -3.79
N GLU A 43 -6.56 3.79 -3.29
CA GLU A 43 -7.93 3.35 -3.61
C GLU A 43 -8.98 4.41 -3.21
N GLN A 44 -8.84 4.98 -2.02
CA GLN A 44 -9.74 6.04 -1.54
C GLN A 44 -9.66 7.30 -2.41
N LEU A 45 -8.45 7.76 -2.75
CA LEU A 45 -8.25 8.93 -3.60
C LEU A 45 -8.82 8.72 -5.00
N GLN A 46 -8.69 7.51 -5.56
CA GLN A 46 -9.27 7.18 -6.85
C GLN A 46 -10.80 7.20 -6.78
N GLY A 47 -11.40 6.60 -5.75
CA GLY A 47 -12.84 6.68 -5.54
C GLY A 47 -13.37 8.09 -5.32
N GLU A 48 -12.62 8.96 -4.63
CA GLU A 48 -12.98 10.37 -4.50
C GLU A 48 -12.91 11.14 -5.82
N VAL A 49 -11.89 10.89 -6.64
CA VAL A 49 -11.76 11.49 -7.96
C VAL A 49 -12.95 11.07 -8.84
N ASP A 50 -13.27 9.77 -8.88
CA ASP A 50 -14.39 9.24 -9.64
C ASP A 50 -15.74 9.80 -9.15
N GLY A 51 -15.92 9.89 -7.82
CA GLY A 51 -17.12 10.46 -7.23
C GLY A 51 -17.31 11.96 -7.53
N ARG A 52 -16.22 12.74 -7.57
CA ARG A 52 -16.26 14.14 -8.01
C ARG A 52 -16.57 14.27 -9.50
N LEU A 53 -16.03 13.38 -10.33
CA LEU A 53 -16.32 13.32 -11.77
C LEU A 53 -17.78 12.97 -12.07
N TRP A 54 -18.41 12.14 -11.23
CA TRP A 54 -19.83 11.78 -11.36
C TRP A 54 -20.79 12.79 -10.71
N ASN A 55 -20.30 13.86 -10.09
CA ASN A 55 -21.16 14.88 -9.49
C ASN A 55 -21.83 15.74 -10.58
N HIS A 56 -23.05 15.35 -10.93
CA HIS A 56 -23.90 16.00 -11.93
C HIS A 56 -24.37 17.42 -11.57
N GLU A 57 -24.13 17.89 -10.34
CA GLU A 57 -24.41 19.29 -9.94
C GLU A 57 -23.30 20.27 -10.33
N GLN A 58 -22.15 19.77 -10.80
CA GLN A 58 -21.01 20.58 -11.28
C GLN A 58 -20.93 20.63 -12.81
N TRP A 59 -21.93 20.09 -13.52
CA TRP A 59 -22.06 20.11 -14.99
C TRP A 59 -23.19 21.04 -15.42
#